data_AF-A0A381TD97-F1
#
_entry.id   AF-A0A381TD97-F1
#
_cell.length_a   1.000
_cell.length_b   1.000
_cell.length_c   1.000
_cell.angle_alpha   90.00
_cell.angle_beta   90.00
_cell.angle_gamma   90.00
#
_symmetry.space_group_name_H-M   'P 1'
#
loop_
_entity.id
_entity.type
_entity.pdbx_description
1 polymer ?
#
loop_
_entity_poly.entity_id
_entity_poly.type
_entity_poly.pdbx_seq_one_letter_code
_entity_poly.pdbx_strand_id
1 'polypeptide(L)'
;MFFGWFRIVISESVGGMNSKLLDRSFRMGMAWFIVSEIMFFAAFFGALFYARLITVPWLAGAGTNLETHVLLWPDFADTWPLFMTPGGTTTEAMEAWGLPFINTCILVTSSVTVTFAHWALKKNQRLPLAIWLGLTVALGISFLILQVVEYMEAYNELGLTLGSGIYGSTFFMLTGFHGAHVTMGTIMLFVILLRCLRGHFSPENHFGFEAASWYWHFVDVVWLFLFTFVYWF
;
A
#
# COMPACT_ATOMS: atom_id res chain seq x y z
N MET A 1 7.60 -0.73 23.76
CA MET A 1 6.14 -0.80 24.04
C MET A 1 5.45 -1.88 23.20
N PHE A 2 5.41 -1.75 21.85
CA PHE A 2 4.71 -2.73 20.98
C PHE A 2 5.23 -4.17 21.04
N PHE A 3 6.54 -4.39 20.98
CA PHE A 3 7.12 -5.74 21.07
C PHE A 3 6.69 -6.50 22.34
N GLY A 4 6.72 -5.81 23.50
CA GLY A 4 6.30 -6.39 24.78
C GLY A 4 4.80 -6.70 24.80
N TRP A 5 3.97 -5.79 24.30
CA TRP A 5 2.53 -6.00 24.22
C TRP A 5 2.16 -7.18 23.32
N PHE A 6 2.72 -7.24 22.11
CA PHE A 6 2.47 -8.38 21.20
C PHE A 6 2.96 -9.70 21.78
N ARG A 7 4.10 -9.72 22.50
CA ARG A 7 4.57 -10.92 23.19
C ARG A 7 3.56 -11.42 24.23
N ILE A 8 2.97 -10.52 25.01
CA ILE A 8 1.95 -10.86 26.02
C ILE A 8 0.72 -11.46 25.33
N VAL A 9 0.16 -10.77 24.32
CA VAL A 9 -1.01 -11.25 23.56
C VAL A 9 -0.75 -12.63 22.92
N ILE A 10 0.46 -12.85 22.40
CA ILE A 10 0.86 -14.15 21.85
C ILE A 10 0.90 -15.22 22.95
N SER A 11 1.48 -14.91 24.11
CA SER A 11 1.56 -15.87 25.24
C SER A 11 0.18 -16.21 25.79
N GLU A 12 -0.73 -15.23 25.87
CA GLU A 12 -2.11 -15.43 26.28
C GLU A 12 -2.88 -16.32 25.30
N SER A 13 -2.69 -16.05 24.01
CA SER A 13 -3.28 -16.84 22.93
C SER A 13 -2.80 -18.30 22.94
N VAL A 14 -1.48 -18.52 23.07
CA VAL A 14 -0.90 -19.88 23.14
C VAL A 14 -1.28 -20.58 24.44
N GLY A 15 -1.43 -19.84 25.55
CA GLY A 15 -1.91 -20.36 26.83
C GLY A 15 -3.39 -20.70 26.86
N GLY A 16 -4.13 -20.51 25.76
CA GLY A 16 -5.55 -20.85 25.66
C GLY A 16 -6.48 -19.86 26.37
N MET A 17 -6.01 -18.65 26.68
CA MET A 17 -6.81 -17.62 27.38
C MET A 17 -7.80 -16.90 26.44
N ASN A 18 -7.76 -17.16 25.14
CA ASN A 18 -8.67 -16.56 24.17
C ASN A 18 -10.04 -17.25 24.16
N SER A 19 -11.06 -16.57 24.71
CA SER A 19 -12.45 -17.01 24.59
C SER A 19 -13.02 -16.72 23.19
N LYS A 20 -14.13 -17.40 22.82
CA LYS A 20 -14.84 -17.13 21.54
C LYS A 20 -15.33 -15.68 21.43
N LEU A 21 -15.71 -15.07 22.56
CA LEU A 21 -16.13 -13.66 22.59
C LEU A 21 -14.95 -12.74 22.29
N LEU A 22 -13.78 -13.03 22.86
CA LEU A 22 -12.56 -12.26 22.61
C LEU A 22 -12.08 -12.41 21.16
N ASP A 23 -12.12 -13.62 20.60
CA ASP A 23 -11.80 -13.86 19.18
C ASP A 23 -12.70 -13.04 18.24
N ARG A 24 -14.03 -13.02 18.50
CA ARG A 24 -14.96 -12.17 17.75
C ARG A 24 -14.61 -10.69 17.87
N SER A 25 -14.27 -10.23 19.09
CA SER A 25 -13.86 -8.85 19.32
C SER A 25 -12.59 -8.49 18.53
N PHE A 26 -11.59 -9.37 18.51
CA PHE A 26 -10.37 -9.13 17.74
C PHE A 26 -10.62 -9.06 16.24
N ARG A 27 -11.48 -9.93 15.70
CA ARG A 27 -11.89 -9.90 14.28
C ARG A 27 -12.58 -8.61 13.91
N MET A 28 -13.52 -8.15 14.76
CA MET A 28 -14.19 -6.86 14.56
C MET A 28 -13.22 -5.69 14.66
N GLY A 29 -12.30 -5.72 15.62
CA GLY A 29 -11.25 -4.70 15.76
C GLY A 29 -10.36 -4.61 14.53
N MET A 30 -9.92 -5.75 13.99
CA MET A 30 -9.13 -5.79 12.76
C MET A 30 -9.91 -5.26 11.55
N ALA A 31 -11.19 -5.62 11.42
CA ALA A 31 -12.03 -5.12 10.34
C ALA A 31 -12.19 -3.59 10.41
N TRP A 32 -12.49 -3.04 11.59
CA TRP A 32 -12.61 -1.59 11.77
C TRP A 32 -11.30 -0.83 11.57
N PHE A 33 -10.18 -1.43 11.97
CA PHE A 33 -8.86 -0.90 11.65
C PHE A 33 -8.63 -0.84 10.14
N ILE A 34 -8.91 -1.91 9.39
CA ILE A 34 -8.78 -1.88 7.92
C ILE A 34 -9.71 -0.83 7.31
N VAL A 35 -10.94 -0.70 7.80
CA VAL A 35 -11.87 0.33 7.33
C VAL A 35 -11.32 1.74 7.58
N SER A 36 -10.68 2.01 8.72
CA SER A 36 -10.04 3.32 8.94
C SER A 36 -8.88 3.57 7.97
N GLU A 37 -8.07 2.55 7.67
CA GLU A 37 -6.98 2.68 6.71
C GLU A 37 -7.51 2.92 5.28
N ILE A 38 -8.63 2.28 4.89
CA ILE A 38 -9.29 2.55 3.61
C ILE A 38 -9.73 4.03 3.54
N MET A 39 -10.34 4.55 4.59
CA MET A 39 -10.76 5.97 4.64
C MET A 39 -9.56 6.93 4.61
N PHE A 40 -8.44 6.55 5.22
CA PHE A 40 -7.19 7.30 5.15
C PHE A 40 -6.68 7.40 3.71
N PHE A 41 -6.59 6.28 2.97
CA PHE A 41 -6.20 6.31 1.56
C PHE A 41 -7.23 7.04 0.68
N ALA A 42 -8.53 6.90 0.97
CA ALA A 42 -9.59 7.60 0.24
C ALA A 42 -9.42 9.12 0.28
N ALA A 43 -8.90 9.68 1.39
CA ALA A 43 -8.59 11.11 1.47
C ALA A 43 -7.48 11.51 0.49
N PHE A 44 -6.42 10.72 0.34
CA PHE A 44 -5.35 11.00 -0.62
C PHE A 44 -5.80 10.82 -2.07
N PHE A 45 -6.56 9.77 -2.39
CA PHE A 45 -7.16 9.63 -3.71
C PHE A 45 -8.15 10.75 -4.02
N GLY A 46 -8.90 11.23 -3.02
CA GLY A 46 -9.76 12.41 -3.14
C GLY A 46 -8.97 13.68 -3.44
N ALA A 47 -7.81 13.86 -2.81
CA ALA A 47 -6.91 14.98 -3.10
C ALA A 47 -6.34 14.91 -4.53
N LEU A 48 -5.92 13.72 -4.99
CA LEU A 48 -5.49 13.48 -6.36
C LEU A 48 -6.60 13.78 -7.37
N PHE A 49 -7.81 13.26 -7.14
CA PHE A 49 -8.98 13.51 -7.95
C PHE A 49 -9.29 15.01 -8.06
N TYR A 50 -9.31 15.71 -6.91
CA TYR A 50 -9.61 17.13 -6.86
C TYR A 50 -8.54 17.95 -7.59
N ALA A 51 -7.26 17.64 -7.38
CA ALA A 51 -6.17 18.29 -8.09
C ALA A 51 -6.30 18.11 -9.60
N ARG A 52 -6.47 16.86 -10.06
CA ARG A 52 -6.46 16.50 -11.48
C ARG A 52 -7.68 16.98 -12.25
N LEU A 53 -8.89 16.77 -11.71
CA LEU A 53 -10.13 17.00 -12.47
C LEU A 53 -10.78 18.35 -12.19
N ILE A 54 -10.32 19.08 -11.18
CA ILE A 54 -10.94 20.35 -10.77
C ILE A 54 -9.89 21.46 -10.80
N THR A 55 -8.86 21.36 -9.96
CA THR A 55 -7.89 22.46 -9.79
C THR A 55 -7.08 22.73 -11.06
N VAL A 56 -6.52 21.69 -11.70
CA VAL A 56 -5.70 21.86 -12.90
C VAL A 56 -6.51 22.48 -14.06
N PRO A 57 -7.72 21.99 -14.41
CA PRO A 57 -8.55 22.65 -15.41
C PRO A 57 -8.91 24.10 -15.07
N TRP A 58 -9.20 24.41 -13.80
CA TRP A 58 -9.48 25.78 -13.38
C TRP A 58 -8.29 26.70 -13.52
N LEU A 59 -7.09 26.22 -13.20
CA LEU A 59 -5.85 26.95 -13.49
C LEU A 59 -5.67 27.09 -15.01
N ALA A 60 -6.02 26.11 -15.84
CA ALA A 60 -5.99 26.30 -17.29
C ALA A 60 -7.12 27.20 -17.86
N GLY A 61 -7.89 27.89 -17.01
CA GLY A 61 -8.90 28.86 -17.43
C GLY A 61 -10.31 28.29 -17.62
N ALA A 62 -10.55 27.03 -17.24
CA ALA A 62 -11.89 26.43 -17.33
C ALA A 62 -12.93 27.17 -16.46
N GLY A 63 -14.16 27.24 -16.96
CA GLY A 63 -15.27 27.92 -16.29
C GLY A 63 -15.11 29.44 -16.35
N THR A 64 -15.15 30.10 -15.19
CA THR A 64 -15.05 31.57 -15.07
C THR A 64 -13.62 32.06 -14.86
N ASN A 65 -12.61 31.19 -15.02
CA ASN A 65 -11.21 31.49 -14.66
C ASN A 65 -10.33 31.93 -15.84
N LEU A 66 -10.90 32.13 -17.03
CA LEU A 66 -10.14 32.48 -18.24
C LEU A 66 -9.29 33.75 -18.06
N GLU A 67 -9.87 34.82 -17.52
CA GLU A 67 -9.16 36.08 -17.28
C GLU A 67 -8.00 35.91 -16.30
N THR A 68 -8.20 35.13 -15.24
CA THR A 68 -7.15 34.83 -14.26
C THR A 68 -6.01 34.03 -14.88
N HIS A 69 -6.34 33.07 -15.74
CA HIS A 69 -5.36 32.28 -16.49
C HIS A 69 -4.50 33.16 -17.40
N VAL A 70 -5.13 33.99 -18.23
CA VAL A 70 -4.43 34.89 -19.16
C VAL A 70 -3.53 35.88 -18.42
N LEU A 71 -3.94 36.33 -17.23
CA LEU A 71 -3.17 37.30 -16.44
C LEU A 71 -2.00 36.68 -15.67
N LEU A 72 -2.22 35.53 -15.02
CA LEU A 72 -1.26 35.00 -14.03
C LEU A 72 -0.40 33.85 -14.55
N TRP A 73 -0.93 33.00 -15.43
CA TRP A 73 -0.23 31.80 -15.91
C TRP A 73 -0.62 31.46 -17.36
N PRO A 74 -0.38 32.38 -18.32
CA PRO A 74 -0.81 32.23 -19.71
C PRO A 74 -0.19 31.03 -20.44
N ASP A 75 0.94 30.54 -19.95
CA ASP A 75 1.66 29.40 -20.54
C ASP A 75 1.32 28.05 -19.87
N PHE A 76 0.43 28.04 -18.87
CA PHE A 76 0.06 26.81 -18.15
C PHE A 76 -0.93 25.97 -18.97
N ALA A 77 -0.61 24.68 -19.15
CA ALA A 77 -1.46 23.75 -19.89
C ALA A 77 -2.23 22.80 -18.97
N ASP A 78 -3.48 22.50 -19.33
CA ASP A 78 -4.29 21.44 -18.71
C ASP A 78 -3.78 20.07 -19.15
N THR A 79 -2.72 19.59 -18.50
CA THR A 79 -2.17 18.25 -18.74
C THR A 79 -1.98 17.51 -17.43
N TRP A 80 -2.23 16.21 -17.45
CA TRP A 80 -1.89 15.32 -16.35
C TRP A 80 -1.13 14.10 -16.87
N PRO A 81 0.04 13.76 -16.30
CA PRO A 81 0.77 14.48 -15.25
C PRO A 81 1.25 15.88 -15.65
N LEU A 82 1.54 16.73 -14.66
CA LEU A 82 2.06 18.08 -14.90
C LEU A 82 3.54 17.99 -15.29
N PHE A 83 3.89 18.39 -16.52
CA PHE A 83 5.28 18.46 -16.98
C PHE A 83 5.97 19.78 -16.58
N MET A 84 5.17 20.82 -16.33
CA MET A 84 5.63 22.11 -15.83
C MET A 84 4.59 22.66 -14.84
N THR A 85 5.06 23.04 -13.66
CA THR A 85 4.22 23.74 -12.67
C THR A 85 4.07 25.22 -13.04
N PRO A 86 3.04 25.94 -12.55
CA PRO A 86 2.92 27.39 -12.75
C PRO A 86 4.14 28.19 -12.25
N GLY A 87 4.92 27.63 -11.32
CA GLY A 87 6.17 28.21 -10.81
C GLY A 87 7.40 27.92 -11.69
N GLY A 88 7.26 27.20 -12.80
CA GLY A 88 8.34 26.89 -13.74
C GLY A 88 9.15 25.62 -13.43
N THR A 89 8.85 24.89 -12.36
CA THR A 89 9.49 23.58 -12.09
C THR A 89 9.00 22.56 -13.10
N THR A 90 9.93 21.89 -13.79
CA THR A 90 9.64 20.84 -14.78
C THR A 90 9.86 19.46 -14.19
N THR A 91 9.01 18.50 -14.55
CA THR A 91 9.09 17.11 -14.11
C THR A 91 8.66 16.15 -15.19
N GLU A 92 9.19 14.93 -15.13
CA GLU A 92 8.69 13.81 -15.93
C GLU A 92 7.88 12.84 -15.07
N ALA A 93 6.90 12.21 -15.69
CA ALA A 93 6.06 11.22 -15.05
C ALA A 93 6.76 9.86 -15.00
N MET A 94 6.53 9.11 -13.92
CA MET A 94 6.98 7.73 -13.85
C MET A 94 6.16 6.86 -14.81
N GLU A 95 6.81 6.09 -15.67
CA GLU A 95 6.13 5.23 -16.63
C GLU A 95 5.44 4.03 -15.94
N ALA A 96 4.18 3.78 -16.27
CA ALA A 96 3.43 2.65 -15.72
C ALA A 96 4.01 1.28 -16.14
N TRP A 97 4.43 1.18 -17.40
CA TRP A 97 4.85 -0.06 -18.04
C TRP A 97 6.35 -0.29 -17.84
N GLY A 98 6.70 -0.63 -16.60
CA GLY A 98 8.08 -0.89 -16.19
C GLY A 98 8.12 -1.47 -14.78
N LEU A 99 8.91 -0.84 -13.90
CA LEU A 99 8.97 -1.21 -12.49
C LEU A 99 7.60 -1.23 -11.80
N PRO A 100 6.68 -0.27 -12.02
CA PRO A 100 5.37 -0.29 -11.36
C PRO A 100 4.51 -1.50 -11.76
N PHE A 101 4.54 -1.89 -13.04
CA PHE A 101 3.84 -3.08 -13.50
C PHE A 101 4.46 -4.38 -12.94
N ILE A 102 5.79 -4.47 -12.88
CA ILE A 102 6.48 -5.60 -12.25
C ILE A 102 6.10 -5.71 -10.77
N ASN A 103 6.09 -4.59 -10.04
CA ASN A 103 5.64 -4.51 -8.65
C ASN A 103 4.18 -4.94 -8.47
N THR A 104 3.32 -4.61 -9.44
CA THR A 104 1.94 -5.09 -9.47
C THR A 104 1.86 -6.62 -9.58
N CYS A 105 2.62 -7.22 -10.50
CA CYS A 105 2.69 -8.66 -10.63
C CYS A 105 3.23 -9.33 -9.34
N ILE A 106 4.22 -8.72 -8.68
CA ILE A 106 4.79 -9.21 -7.42
C ILE A 106 3.73 -9.22 -6.32
N LEU A 107 3.01 -8.13 -6.09
CA LEU A 107 2.02 -8.05 -5.01
C LEU A 107 0.82 -8.95 -5.26
N VAL A 108 0.27 -8.98 -6.47
CA VAL A 108 -0.84 -9.89 -6.82
C VAL A 108 -0.42 -11.35 -6.64
N THR A 109 0.80 -11.70 -7.08
CA THR A 109 1.34 -13.06 -6.85
C THR A 109 1.48 -13.35 -5.35
N SER A 110 1.93 -12.38 -4.55
CA SER A 110 2.07 -12.54 -3.11
C SER A 110 0.72 -12.79 -2.40
N SER A 111 -0.36 -12.16 -2.88
CA SER A 111 -1.73 -12.43 -2.41
C SER A 111 -2.18 -13.86 -2.71
N VAL A 112 -1.82 -14.39 -3.87
CA VAL A 112 -2.09 -15.80 -4.20
C VAL A 112 -1.29 -16.72 -3.27
N THR A 113 0.01 -16.45 -3.05
CA THR A 113 0.83 -17.29 -2.19
C THR A 113 0.38 -17.27 -0.72
N VAL A 114 -0.06 -16.13 -0.18
CA VAL A 114 -0.59 -16.09 1.21
C VAL A 114 -1.90 -16.87 1.33
N THR A 115 -2.73 -16.88 0.27
CA THR A 115 -3.95 -17.69 0.22
C THR A 115 -3.63 -19.19 0.24
N PHE A 116 -2.62 -19.63 -0.51
CA PHE A 116 -2.16 -21.02 -0.49
C PHE A 116 -1.55 -21.40 0.87
N ALA A 117 -0.83 -20.47 1.51
CA ALA A 117 -0.36 -20.66 2.88
C ALA A 117 -1.55 -20.85 3.84
N HIS A 118 -2.61 -20.07 3.71
CA HIS A 118 -3.81 -20.20 4.54
C HIS A 118 -4.47 -21.56 4.37
N TRP A 119 -4.61 -22.05 3.13
CA TRP A 119 -5.16 -23.38 2.87
C TRP A 119 -4.28 -24.50 3.45
N ALA A 120 -2.97 -24.38 3.33
CA ALA A 120 -2.04 -25.32 3.95
C ALA A 120 -2.18 -25.33 5.48
N LEU A 121 -2.37 -24.16 6.11
CA LEU A 121 -2.65 -24.05 7.54
C LEU A 121 -3.93 -24.79 7.93
N LYS A 122 -5.04 -24.57 7.20
CA LYS A 122 -6.32 -25.25 7.46
C LYS A 122 -6.25 -26.77 7.25
N LYS A 123 -5.40 -27.25 6.34
CA LYS A 123 -5.12 -28.68 6.14
C LYS A 123 -4.06 -29.23 7.10
N ASN A 124 -3.58 -28.43 8.05
CA ASN A 124 -2.52 -28.78 9.00
C ASN A 124 -1.19 -29.22 8.34
N GLN A 125 -0.89 -28.69 7.13
CA GLN A 125 0.30 -29.02 6.36
C GLN A 125 1.43 -28.01 6.64
N ARG A 126 2.35 -28.37 7.54
CA ARG A 126 3.39 -27.44 8.03
C ARG A 126 4.40 -26.98 6.99
N LEU A 127 4.91 -27.91 6.16
CA LEU A 127 5.94 -27.58 5.16
C LEU A 127 5.37 -26.68 4.04
N PRO A 128 4.23 -27.01 3.39
CA PRO A 128 3.61 -26.11 2.43
C PRO A 128 3.26 -24.74 3.02
N LEU A 129 2.73 -24.69 4.26
CA LEU A 129 2.47 -23.43 4.97
C LEU A 129 3.73 -22.55 5.05
N ALA A 130 4.85 -23.12 5.51
CA ALA A 130 6.10 -22.40 5.65
C ALA A 130 6.66 -21.90 4.30
N ILE A 131 6.60 -22.74 3.25
CA ILE A 131 7.09 -22.38 1.91
C ILE A 131 6.25 -21.23 1.33
N TRP A 132 4.93 -21.39 1.27
CA TRP A 132 4.05 -20.38 0.66
C TRP A 132 4.07 -19.04 1.41
N LEU A 133 4.10 -19.08 2.74
CA LEU A 133 4.21 -17.85 3.54
C LEU A 133 5.60 -17.23 3.41
N GLY A 134 6.66 -18.04 3.36
CA GLY A 134 8.02 -17.57 3.09
C GLY A 134 8.17 -16.88 1.74
N LEU A 135 7.55 -17.44 0.69
CA LEU A 135 7.47 -16.81 -0.65
C LEU A 135 6.73 -15.47 -0.59
N THR A 136 5.62 -15.39 0.15
CA THR A 136 4.87 -14.14 0.33
C THR A 136 5.76 -13.05 0.94
N VAL A 137 6.50 -13.38 2.01
CA VAL A 137 7.43 -12.44 2.67
C VAL A 137 8.54 -12.02 1.72
N ALA A 138 9.13 -12.96 0.97
CA ALA A 138 10.17 -12.66 0.00
C ALA A 138 9.68 -11.70 -1.09
N LEU A 139 8.48 -11.93 -1.64
CA LEU A 139 7.86 -11.05 -2.63
C LEU A 139 7.59 -9.65 -2.05
N GLY A 140 7.12 -9.55 -0.80
CA GLY A 140 6.95 -8.27 -0.11
C GLY A 140 8.26 -7.49 0.05
N ILE A 141 9.35 -8.18 0.39
CA ILE A 141 10.70 -7.57 0.45
C ILE A 141 11.16 -7.12 -0.94
N SER A 142 10.97 -7.95 -1.97
CA SER A 142 11.31 -7.60 -3.34
C SER A 142 10.58 -6.35 -3.82
N PHE A 143 9.28 -6.24 -3.54
CA PHE A 143 8.50 -5.03 -3.82
C PHE A 143 9.12 -3.79 -3.16
N LEU A 144 9.45 -3.86 -1.87
CA LEU A 144 10.03 -2.72 -1.14
C LEU A 144 11.38 -2.29 -1.72
N ILE A 145 12.23 -3.24 -2.13
CA ILE A 145 13.51 -2.94 -2.77
C ILE A 145 13.28 -2.22 -4.10
N LEU A 146 12.38 -2.74 -4.94
CA LEU A 146 12.07 -2.14 -6.24
C LEU A 146 11.43 -0.75 -6.07
N GLN A 147 10.60 -0.55 -5.06
CA GLN A 147 10.02 0.76 -4.74
C GLN A 147 11.10 1.80 -4.38
N VAL A 148 12.15 1.38 -3.65
CA VAL A 148 13.29 2.27 -3.36
C VAL A 148 14.07 2.61 -4.61
N VAL A 149 14.29 1.64 -5.50
CA VAL A 149 14.95 1.88 -6.81
C VAL A 149 14.13 2.89 -7.63
N GLU A 150 12.82 2.71 -7.69
CA GLU A 150 11.91 3.62 -8.38
C GLU A 150 11.98 5.05 -7.81
N TYR A 151 12.07 5.20 -6.48
CA TYR A 151 12.22 6.51 -5.86
C TYR A 151 13.58 7.15 -6.15
N MET A 152 14.64 6.36 -6.25
CA MET A 152 15.95 6.87 -6.63
C MET A 152 15.93 7.37 -8.08
N GLU A 153 15.29 6.65 -9.00
CA GLU A 153 15.12 7.07 -10.40
C GLU A 153 14.26 8.33 -10.51
N ALA A 154 13.13 8.38 -9.78
CA ALA A 154 12.26 9.56 -9.74
C ALA A 154 13.01 10.83 -9.29
N TYR A 155 13.83 10.74 -8.24
CA TYR A 155 14.59 11.87 -7.72
C TYR A 155 15.77 12.28 -8.60
N ASN A 156 16.51 11.31 -9.15
CA ASN A 156 17.78 11.58 -9.84
C ASN A 156 17.60 11.84 -11.33
N GLU A 157 16.62 11.22 -11.97
CA GLU A 157 16.48 11.22 -13.44
C GLU A 157 15.27 12.03 -13.89
N LEU A 158 14.13 11.94 -13.19
CA LEU A 158 12.87 12.56 -13.63
C LEU A 158 12.61 13.96 -13.02
N GLY A 159 13.46 14.40 -12.09
CA GLY A 159 13.23 15.63 -11.30
C GLY A 159 11.98 15.56 -10.41
N LEU A 160 11.36 14.38 -10.29
CA LEU A 160 10.14 14.14 -9.56
C LEU A 160 10.47 14.01 -8.08
N THR A 161 10.16 15.05 -7.32
CA THR A 161 10.40 15.11 -5.87
C THR A 161 9.14 15.52 -5.12
N LEU A 162 9.12 15.36 -3.79
CA LEU A 162 8.05 15.88 -2.93
C LEU A 162 7.78 17.39 -3.13
N GLY A 163 8.78 18.17 -3.54
CA GLY A 163 8.68 19.61 -3.76
C GLY A 163 8.29 20.01 -5.18
N SER A 164 8.15 19.05 -6.10
CA SER A 164 7.92 19.32 -7.53
C SER A 164 6.46 19.64 -7.90
N GLY A 165 5.74 20.28 -6.97
CA GLY A 165 4.34 20.65 -7.12
C GLY A 165 3.35 19.55 -6.77
N ILE A 166 2.11 19.71 -7.24
CA ILE A 166 1.00 18.85 -6.81
C ILE A 166 1.11 17.41 -7.33
N TYR A 167 1.72 17.20 -8.50
CA TYR A 167 1.93 15.84 -9.03
C TYR A 167 2.94 15.07 -8.16
N GLY A 168 4.16 15.59 -7.96
CA GLY A 168 5.16 14.92 -7.13
C GLY A 168 4.73 14.74 -5.67
N SER A 169 4.10 15.75 -5.07
CA SER A 169 3.59 15.62 -3.70
C SER A 169 2.50 14.56 -3.57
N THR A 170 1.50 14.53 -4.47
CA THR A 170 0.46 13.49 -4.42
C THR A 170 1.02 12.10 -4.73
N PHE A 171 1.94 11.99 -5.70
CA PHE A 171 2.65 10.76 -6.04
C PHE A 171 3.32 10.15 -4.79
N PHE A 172 4.28 10.86 -4.18
CA PHE A 172 5.06 10.33 -3.05
C PHE A 172 4.24 10.17 -1.77
N MET A 173 3.20 10.98 -1.54
CA MET A 173 2.34 10.79 -0.38
C MET A 173 1.53 9.50 -0.52
N LEU A 174 0.92 9.26 -1.69
CA LEU A 174 0.14 8.07 -1.97
C LEU A 174 1.01 6.80 -1.96
N THR A 175 2.08 6.77 -2.75
CA THR A 175 2.97 5.61 -2.87
C THR A 175 3.83 5.41 -1.62
N GLY A 176 4.25 6.49 -0.96
CA GLY A 176 5.05 6.44 0.27
C GLY A 176 4.26 5.89 1.46
N PHE A 177 3.03 6.35 1.70
CA PHE A 177 2.20 5.76 2.74
C PHE A 177 1.87 4.30 2.43
N HIS A 178 1.63 3.94 1.17
CA HIS A 178 1.47 2.55 0.79
C HIS A 178 2.72 1.71 1.08
N GLY A 179 3.91 2.19 0.72
CA GLY A 179 5.18 1.54 1.05
C GLY A 179 5.38 1.34 2.56
N ALA A 180 4.94 2.29 3.39
CA ALA A 180 4.92 2.14 4.85
C ALA A 180 3.98 1.00 5.29
N HIS A 181 2.79 0.88 4.68
CA HIS A 181 1.84 -0.20 4.95
C HIS A 181 2.37 -1.56 4.48
N VAL A 182 3.00 -1.65 3.31
CA VAL A 182 3.66 -2.87 2.82
C VAL A 182 4.78 -3.30 3.76
N THR A 183 5.58 -2.35 4.25
CA THR A 183 6.63 -2.61 5.25
C THR A 183 6.04 -3.22 6.53
N MET A 184 5.00 -2.59 7.09
CA MET A 184 4.31 -3.13 8.28
C MET A 184 3.72 -4.52 8.01
N GLY A 185 3.04 -4.71 6.88
CA GLY A 185 2.46 -5.99 6.48
C GLY A 185 3.51 -7.08 6.32
N THR A 186 4.68 -6.76 5.76
CA THR A 186 5.79 -7.69 5.57
C THR A 186 6.37 -8.10 6.92
N ILE A 187 6.54 -7.15 7.85
CA ILE A 187 6.97 -7.44 9.23
C ILE A 187 5.94 -8.33 9.95
N MET A 188 4.64 -8.03 9.83
CA MET A 188 3.58 -8.83 10.40
C MET A 188 3.62 -10.27 9.87
N LEU A 189 3.67 -10.46 8.54
CA LEU A 189 3.75 -11.77 7.91
C LEU A 189 5.01 -12.53 8.29
N PHE A 190 6.15 -11.85 8.40
CA PHE A 190 7.40 -12.46 8.87
C PHE A 190 7.27 -12.96 10.32
N VAL A 191 6.66 -12.17 11.22
CA VAL A 191 6.37 -12.62 12.60
C VAL A 191 5.40 -13.82 12.59
N ILE A 192 4.38 -13.81 11.74
CA ILE A 192 3.46 -14.94 11.57
C ILE A 192 4.21 -16.17 11.07
N LEU A 193 5.13 -16.04 10.12
CA LEU A 193 5.97 -17.13 9.63
C LEU A 193 6.77 -17.77 10.77
N LEU A 194 7.46 -16.98 11.58
CA LEU A 194 8.19 -17.49 12.74
C LEU A 194 7.28 -18.21 13.74
N ARG A 195 6.05 -17.72 13.94
CA ARG A 195 5.04 -18.36 14.80
C ARG A 195 4.50 -19.66 14.21
N CYS A 196 4.29 -19.72 12.90
CA CYS A 196 3.91 -20.95 12.18
C CYS A 196 5.00 -22.02 12.32
N LEU A 197 6.27 -21.65 12.16
CA LEU A 197 7.42 -22.56 12.31
C LEU A 197 7.55 -23.11 13.73
N ARG A 198 7.16 -22.33 14.75
CA ARG A 198 7.09 -22.76 16.15
C ARG A 198 5.81 -23.53 16.50
N GLY A 199 4.88 -23.70 15.56
CA GLY A 199 3.64 -24.44 15.78
C GLY A 199 2.63 -23.73 16.67
N HIS A 200 2.62 -22.39 16.72
CA HIS A 200 1.71 -21.61 17.56
C HIS A 200 0.25 -21.57 17.06
N PHE A 201 -0.04 -22.16 15.90
CA PHE A 201 -1.35 -22.08 15.25
C PHE A 201 -1.90 -23.48 14.99
N SER A 202 -3.22 -23.62 15.10
CA SER A 202 -3.98 -24.82 14.69
C SER A 202 -4.99 -24.47 13.59
N PRO A 203 -5.53 -25.48 12.87
CA PRO A 203 -6.59 -25.27 11.88
C PRO A 203 -7.84 -24.58 12.41
N GLU A 204 -8.06 -24.54 13.73
CA GLU A 204 -9.22 -23.94 14.40
C GLU A 204 -8.85 -22.62 15.10
N ASN A 205 -7.59 -22.44 15.50
CA ASN A 205 -7.11 -21.26 16.21
C ASN A 205 -5.89 -20.64 15.51
N HIS A 206 -6.18 -19.70 14.61
CA HIS A 206 -5.17 -19.03 13.77
C HIS A 206 -5.56 -17.58 13.42
N PHE A 207 -6.30 -16.89 14.30
CA PHE A 207 -6.73 -15.51 14.05
C PHE A 207 -5.56 -14.57 13.72
N GLY A 208 -4.41 -14.70 14.39
CA GLY A 208 -3.26 -13.86 14.09
C GLY A 208 -2.75 -14.00 12.64
N PHE A 209 -2.84 -15.20 12.07
CA PHE A 209 -2.56 -15.42 10.65
C PHE A 209 -3.63 -14.75 9.77
N GLU A 210 -4.92 -14.95 10.09
CA GLU A 210 -6.02 -14.37 9.31
C GLU A 210 -5.98 -12.84 9.32
N ALA A 211 -5.72 -12.22 10.47
CA ALA A 211 -5.58 -10.78 10.58
C ALA A 211 -4.44 -10.23 9.70
N ALA A 212 -3.27 -10.88 9.73
CA ALA A 212 -2.14 -10.47 8.88
C ALA A 212 -2.44 -10.70 7.39
N SER A 213 -3.15 -11.77 7.04
CA SER A 213 -3.57 -12.05 5.65
C SER A 213 -4.63 -11.05 5.16
N TRP A 214 -5.62 -10.69 5.99
CA TRP A 214 -6.59 -9.64 5.66
C TRP A 214 -5.92 -8.30 5.43
N TYR A 215 -4.97 -7.94 6.29
CA TYR A 215 -4.16 -6.73 6.10
C TYR A 215 -3.36 -6.78 4.80
N TRP A 216 -2.72 -7.91 4.50
CA TRP A 216 -1.92 -8.06 3.28
C TRP A 216 -2.75 -7.88 2.00
N HIS A 217 -3.94 -8.49 1.95
CA HIS A 217 -4.86 -8.30 0.82
C HIS A 217 -5.37 -6.86 0.73
N PHE A 218 -5.61 -6.18 1.86
CA PHE A 218 -5.92 -4.75 1.86
C PHE A 218 -4.80 -3.94 1.21
N VAL A 219 -3.55 -4.17 1.59
CA VAL A 219 -2.39 -3.47 1.01
C VAL A 219 -2.28 -3.72 -0.49
N ASP A 220 -2.51 -4.95 -0.95
CA ASP A 220 -2.50 -5.30 -2.37
C ASP A 220 -3.63 -4.57 -3.15
N VAL A 221 -4.85 -4.54 -2.60
CA VAL A 221 -5.96 -3.81 -3.23
C VAL A 221 -5.64 -2.31 -3.36
N VAL A 222 -5.08 -1.68 -2.33
CA VAL A 222 -4.67 -0.27 -2.40
C VAL A 222 -3.61 -0.06 -3.50
N TRP A 223 -2.68 -1.01 -3.68
CA TRP A 223 -1.70 -0.94 -4.77
C TRP A 223 -2.35 -0.94 -6.15
N LEU A 224 -3.37 -1.78 -6.37
CA LEU A 224 -4.09 -1.80 -7.66
C LEU A 224 -4.76 -0.45 -7.96
N PHE A 225 -5.29 0.23 -6.94
CA PHE A 225 -5.80 1.60 -7.09
C PHE A 225 -4.66 2.58 -7.40
N LEU A 226 -3.51 2.47 -6.73
CA LEU A 226 -2.34 3.31 -7.02
C LEU A 226 -1.86 3.12 -8.46
N PHE A 227 -1.62 1.88 -8.88
CA PHE A 227 -1.22 1.55 -10.24
C PHE A 227 -2.19 2.15 -11.27
N THR A 228 -3.50 2.02 -11.04
CA THR A 228 -4.52 2.51 -11.97
C THR A 228 -4.57 4.04 -12.03
N PHE A 229 -4.60 4.74 -10.89
CA PHE A 229 -4.91 6.18 -10.84
C PHE A 229 -3.69 7.11 -10.75
N VAL A 230 -2.53 6.58 -10.33
CA VAL A 230 -1.29 7.35 -10.18
C VAL A 230 -0.34 7.10 -11.35
N TYR A 231 -0.24 5.85 -11.80
CA TYR A 231 0.72 5.45 -12.83
C TYR A 231 0.09 5.39 -14.23
N TRP A 232 -1.05 4.72 -14.38
CA TRP A 232 -1.59 4.43 -15.70
C TRP A 232 -2.46 5.54 -16.27
N PHE A 233 -3.47 5.99 -15.52
CA PHE A 233 -4.27 7.16 -15.91
C PHE A 233 -3.54 8.43 -15.53
#